data_AF-A0A7W1B7K9-F1
#
_entry.id   AF-A0A7W1B7K9-F1
#
_cell.length_a   1.000
_cell.length_b   1.000
_cell.length_c   1.000
_cell.angle_alpha   90.00
_cell.angle_beta   90.00
_cell.angle_gamma   90.00
#
_symmetry.space_group_name_H-M   'P 1'
#
loop_
_entity.id
_entity.type
_entity.pdbx_description
1 polymer ?
#
loop_
_entity_poly.entity_id
_entity_poly.type
_entity_poly.pdbx_seq_one_letter_code
_entity_poly.pdbx_strand_id
1 'polypeptide(L)'
;MIREDYIMRLIRQFADAIARLVGLRKAGDHQAALDVANRLHDELLPMPRAMTDVIDTPSLASVLGSVEKIRAAAMLFWEEGHVYKAKGDPLTAFARYRRAHELFLEARALQPDPDDDAAILELSRVAPGRDLDARYQANADDD
;
A
#
# COMPACT_ATOMS: atom_id res chain seq x y z
N MET A 1 2.18 7.93 -26.02
CA MET A 1 1.21 6.92 -26.49
C MET A 1 1.47 5.55 -25.88
N ILE A 2 2.23 4.60 -26.45
CA ILE A 2 2.25 3.19 -25.94
C ILE A 2 2.54 3.05 -24.44
N ARG A 3 3.51 3.80 -23.89
CA ARG A 3 3.84 3.75 -22.45
C ARG A 3 2.74 4.33 -21.56
N GLU A 4 2.11 5.42 -21.99
CA GLU A 4 1.06 6.13 -21.26
C GLU A 4 -0.23 5.31 -21.26
N ASP A 5 -0.60 4.73 -22.41
CA ASP A 5 -1.72 3.80 -22.53
C ASP A 5 -1.52 2.55 -21.66
N TYR A 6 -0.29 2.04 -21.59
CA TYR A 6 0.04 0.91 -20.73
C TYR A 6 -0.11 1.23 -19.24
N ILE A 7 0.44 2.36 -18.78
CA ILE A 7 0.34 2.80 -17.38
C ILE A 7 -1.13 3.04 -17.02
N MET A 8 -1.89 3.70 -17.89
CA MET A 8 -3.30 3.96 -17.61
C MET A 8 -4.13 2.67 -17.54
N ARG A 9 -3.84 1.71 -18.43
CA ARG A 9 -4.47 0.39 -18.38
C ARG A 9 -4.10 -0.38 -17.10
N LEU A 10 -2.87 -0.24 -16.62
CA LEU A 10 -2.41 -0.85 -15.37
C LEU A 10 -3.14 -0.24 -14.16
N ILE A 11 -3.20 1.10 -14.08
CA ILE A 11 -3.90 1.82 -13.00
C ILE A 11 -5.38 1.43 -12.96
N ARG A 12 -6.05 1.33 -14.12
CA ARG A 12 -7.48 0.94 -14.16
C ARG A 12 -7.69 -0.50 -13.66
N GLN A 13 -6.89 -1.45 -14.13
CA GLN A 13 -6.95 -2.84 -13.66
C GLN A 13 -6.67 -2.93 -12.15
N PHE A 14 -5.72 -2.13 -11.67
CA PHE A 14 -5.39 -2.04 -10.27
C PHE A 14 -6.56 -1.50 -9.44
N ALA A 15 -7.20 -0.41 -9.87
CA ALA A 15 -8.38 0.15 -9.22
C ALA A 15 -9.55 -0.86 -9.17
N ASP A 16 -9.81 -1.57 -10.26
CA ASP A 16 -10.86 -2.61 -10.32
C ASP A 16 -10.57 -3.75 -9.34
N ALA A 17 -9.32 -4.18 -9.25
CA ALA A 17 -8.90 -5.23 -8.34
C ALA A 17 -8.99 -4.79 -6.86
N ILE A 18 -8.63 -3.55 -6.55
CA ILE A 18 -8.81 -2.95 -5.22
C ILE A 18 -10.31 -2.89 -4.86
N ALA A 19 -11.16 -2.41 -5.78
CA ALA A 19 -12.61 -2.37 -5.55
C ALA A 19 -13.19 -3.77 -5.27
N ARG A 20 -12.71 -4.79 -5.99
CA ARG A 20 -13.08 -6.19 -5.75
C ARG A 20 -12.61 -6.68 -4.38
N LEU A 21 -11.36 -6.38 -3.98
CA LEU A 21 -10.81 -6.71 -2.66
C LEU A 21 -11.68 -6.10 -1.55
N VAL A 22 -12.01 -4.81 -1.65
CA VAL A 22 -12.88 -4.11 -0.71
C VAL A 22 -14.26 -4.76 -0.61
N GLY A 23 -14.84 -5.16 -1.75
CA GLY A 23 -16.13 -5.85 -1.81
C GLY A 23 -16.09 -7.19 -1.06
N LEU A 24 -15.08 -8.02 -1.32
CA LEU A 24 -14.90 -9.31 -0.65
C LEU A 24 -14.67 -9.16 0.86
N ARG A 25 -13.86 -8.17 1.27
CA ARG A 25 -13.68 -7.82 2.69
C ARG A 25 -15.01 -7.48 3.36
N LYS A 26 -15.82 -6.62 2.74
CA LYS A 26 -17.14 -6.22 3.27
C LYS A 26 -18.12 -7.39 3.35
N ALA A 27 -18.00 -8.37 2.47
CA ALA A 27 -18.78 -9.61 2.50
C ALA A 27 -18.28 -10.62 3.56
N GLY A 28 -17.17 -10.34 4.24
CA GLY A 28 -16.54 -11.26 5.20
C GLY A 28 -15.73 -12.38 4.57
N ASP A 29 -15.58 -12.39 3.23
CA ASP A 29 -14.77 -13.37 2.51
C ASP A 29 -13.29 -12.94 2.50
N HIS A 30 -12.69 -13.00 3.69
CA HIS A 30 -11.32 -12.55 3.91
C HIS A 30 -10.30 -13.37 3.12
N GLN A 31 -10.55 -14.65 2.89
CA GLN A 31 -9.62 -15.49 2.14
C GLN A 31 -9.61 -15.10 0.66
N ALA A 32 -10.78 -14.95 0.04
CA ALA A 32 -10.85 -14.50 -1.34
C ALA A 32 -10.28 -13.08 -1.52
N ALA A 33 -10.47 -12.20 -0.53
CA ALA A 33 -9.86 -10.88 -0.53
C ALA A 33 -8.32 -10.95 -0.52
N LEU A 34 -7.74 -11.81 0.33
CA LEU A 34 -6.28 -12.05 0.35
C LEU A 34 -5.77 -12.69 -0.95
N ASP A 35 -6.55 -13.55 -1.59
CA ASP A 35 -6.16 -14.13 -2.89
C ASP A 35 -6.15 -13.07 -4.00
N VAL A 36 -7.04 -12.07 -3.95
CA VAL A 36 -6.98 -10.90 -4.83
C VAL A 36 -5.74 -10.06 -4.52
N ALA A 37 -5.45 -9.81 -3.24
CA ALA A 37 -4.29 -9.04 -2.82
C ALA A 37 -2.96 -9.70 -3.26
N ASN A 38 -2.86 -11.04 -3.15
CA ASN A 38 -1.70 -11.80 -3.61
C ASN A 38 -1.50 -11.69 -5.13
N ARG A 39 -2.58 -11.73 -5.92
CA ARG A 39 -2.47 -11.51 -7.37
C ARG A 39 -2.02 -10.10 -7.70
N LEU A 40 -2.58 -9.09 -7.02
CA LEU A 40 -2.15 -7.69 -7.18
C LEU A 40 -0.69 -7.50 -6.83
N HIS A 41 -0.23 -8.16 -5.76
CA HIS A 41 1.16 -8.17 -5.38
C HIS A 41 2.04 -8.73 -6.50
N ASP A 42 1.72 -9.91 -7.03
CA ASP A 42 2.51 -10.56 -8.09
C ASP A 42 2.52 -9.77 -9.40
N GLU A 43 1.46 -9.00 -9.69
CA GLU A 43 1.37 -8.13 -10.86
C GLU A 43 2.18 -6.83 -10.69
N LEU A 44 2.22 -6.27 -9.47
CA LEU A 44 2.85 -4.99 -9.18
C LEU A 44 4.33 -5.11 -8.85
N LEU A 45 4.70 -6.16 -8.09
CA LEU A 45 5.99 -6.30 -7.45
C LEU A 45 6.79 -7.41 -8.13
N PRO A 46 8.00 -7.12 -8.63
CA PRO A 46 8.83 -8.10 -9.32
C PRO A 46 9.53 -9.08 -8.35
N MET A 47 9.00 -9.25 -7.14
CA MET A 47 9.63 -10.06 -6.10
C MET A 47 8.62 -10.86 -5.28
N PRO A 48 9.04 -11.96 -4.64
CA PRO A 48 8.17 -12.72 -3.76
C PRO A 48 7.74 -11.92 -2.53
N ARG A 49 6.53 -12.19 -2.04
CA ARG A 49 5.97 -11.52 -0.85
C ARG A 49 6.80 -11.68 0.42
N ALA A 50 7.45 -12.83 0.58
CA ALA A 50 8.38 -13.04 1.70
C ALA A 50 9.54 -12.02 1.67
N MET A 51 9.93 -11.53 0.50
CA MET A 51 11.00 -10.54 0.36
C MET A 51 10.49 -9.12 0.63
N THR A 52 9.25 -8.79 0.25
CA THR A 52 8.66 -7.47 0.54
C THR A 52 8.54 -7.20 2.03
N ASP A 53 8.36 -8.24 2.84
CA ASP A 53 8.23 -8.14 4.29
C ASP A 53 9.56 -7.85 4.99
N VAL A 54 10.70 -8.12 4.31
CA VAL A 54 12.05 -8.00 4.89
C VAL A 54 12.77 -6.75 4.41
N ILE A 55 12.57 -6.34 3.14
CA ILE A 55 13.22 -5.14 2.63
C ILE A 55 12.64 -3.87 3.26
N ASP A 56 13.49 -2.85 3.39
CA ASP A 56 13.06 -1.53 3.83
C ASP A 56 12.23 -0.81 2.75
N THR A 57 11.48 0.20 3.18
CA THR A 57 10.58 0.95 2.30
C THR A 57 11.33 1.72 1.19
N PRO A 58 12.49 2.34 1.43
CA PRO A 58 13.27 2.98 0.37
C PRO A 58 13.72 2.00 -0.73
N SER A 59 14.20 0.80 -0.35
CA SER A 59 14.60 -0.22 -1.34
C SER A 59 13.38 -0.73 -2.11
N LEU A 60 12.24 -0.92 -1.44
CA LEU A 60 11.00 -1.29 -2.11
C LEU A 60 10.56 -0.23 -3.12
N ALA A 61 10.59 1.05 -2.75
CA ALA A 61 10.27 2.16 -3.63
C ALA A 61 11.21 2.22 -4.85
N SER A 62 12.50 1.97 -4.63
CA SER A 62 13.50 1.87 -5.70
C SER A 62 13.19 0.75 -6.69
N VAL A 63 12.78 -0.43 -6.20
CA VAL A 63 12.39 -1.58 -7.04
C VAL A 63 11.12 -1.28 -7.84
N LEU A 64 10.14 -0.59 -7.25
CA LEU A 64 8.90 -0.21 -7.93
C LEU A 64 9.17 0.77 -9.08
N GLY A 65 10.12 1.70 -8.90
CA GLY A 65 10.71 2.51 -9.97
C GLY A 65 9.82 3.60 -10.58
N SER A 66 8.60 3.81 -10.05
CA SER A 66 7.76 4.97 -10.39
C SER A 66 6.83 5.33 -9.23
N VAL A 67 6.50 6.62 -9.10
CA VAL A 67 5.64 7.12 -8.00
C VAL A 67 4.26 6.48 -8.05
N GLU A 68 3.68 6.28 -9.24
CA GLU A 68 2.37 5.65 -9.41
C GLU A 68 2.36 4.22 -8.88
N LYS A 69 3.46 3.48 -9.06
CA LYS A 69 3.61 2.13 -8.52
C LYS A 69 3.84 2.13 -7.01
N ILE A 70 4.53 3.13 -6.47
CA ILE A 70 4.69 3.32 -5.03
C ILE A 70 3.31 3.56 -4.38
N ARG A 71 2.50 4.47 -4.94
CA ARG A 71 1.11 4.70 -4.48
C ARG A 71 0.24 3.46 -4.60
N ALA A 72 0.31 2.76 -5.73
CA ALA A 72 -0.42 1.51 -5.90
C ALA A 72 -0.03 0.48 -4.83
N ALA A 73 1.26 0.32 -4.54
CA ALA A 73 1.72 -0.58 -3.48
C ALA A 73 1.21 -0.13 -2.11
N ALA A 74 1.25 1.18 -1.82
CA ALA A 74 0.73 1.73 -0.58
C ALA A 74 -0.77 1.42 -0.39
N MET A 75 -1.58 1.63 -1.44
CA MET A 75 -3.00 1.27 -1.43
C MET A 75 -3.24 -0.23 -1.22
N LEU A 76 -2.44 -1.10 -1.86
CA LEU A 76 -2.52 -2.53 -1.66
C LEU A 76 -2.28 -2.89 -0.20
N PHE A 77 -1.17 -2.43 0.38
CA PHE A 77 -0.84 -2.71 1.79
C PHE A 77 -1.89 -2.12 2.75
N TRP A 78 -2.45 -0.96 2.45
CA TRP A 78 -3.52 -0.37 3.25
C TRP A 78 -4.75 -1.28 3.27
N GLU A 79 -5.20 -1.72 2.09
CA GLU A 79 -6.36 -2.59 1.97
C GLU A 79 -6.13 -3.98 2.58
N GLU A 80 -4.92 -4.53 2.45
CA GLU A 80 -4.52 -5.74 3.16
C GLU A 80 -4.63 -5.58 4.68
N GLY A 81 -4.16 -4.44 5.20
CA GLY A 81 -4.29 -4.12 6.63
C GLY A 81 -5.74 -4.19 7.10
N HIS A 82 -6.67 -3.68 6.30
CA HIS A 82 -8.09 -3.77 6.61
C HIS A 82 -8.63 -5.20 6.52
N VAL A 83 -8.18 -6.01 5.57
CA VAL A 83 -8.57 -7.41 5.48
C VAL A 83 -8.09 -8.21 6.70
N TYR A 84 -6.83 -8.05 7.10
CA TYR A 84 -6.30 -8.71 8.30
C TYR A 84 -6.99 -8.24 9.58
N LYS A 85 -7.29 -6.94 9.70
CA LYS A 85 -8.06 -6.41 10.83
C LYS A 85 -9.45 -7.04 10.90
N ALA A 86 -10.16 -7.14 9.77
CA ALA A 86 -11.48 -7.77 9.70
C ALA A 86 -11.44 -9.28 9.99
N LYS A 87 -10.34 -9.95 9.60
CA LYS A 87 -10.07 -11.37 9.90
C LYS A 87 -9.73 -11.63 11.38
N GLY A 88 -9.49 -10.60 12.19
CA GLY A 88 -9.11 -10.73 13.59
C GLY A 88 -7.60 -10.90 13.82
N ASP A 89 -6.77 -10.49 12.86
CA ASP A 89 -5.31 -10.49 12.96
C ASP A 89 -4.77 -9.04 12.99
N PRO A 90 -4.82 -8.37 14.16
CA PRO A 90 -4.42 -6.98 14.28
C PRO A 90 -2.90 -6.76 14.16
N LEU A 91 -2.09 -7.77 14.46
CA LEU A 91 -0.63 -7.67 14.35
C LEU A 91 -0.20 -7.60 12.89
N THR A 92 -0.71 -8.51 12.06
CA THR A 92 -0.46 -8.46 10.62
C THR A 92 -1.09 -7.20 10.03
N ALA A 93 -2.30 -6.81 10.47
CA ALA A 93 -2.93 -5.58 10.01
C ALA A 93 -2.04 -4.35 10.24
N PHE A 94 -1.50 -4.22 11.45
CA PHE A 94 -0.61 -3.11 11.81
C PHE A 94 0.64 -3.07 10.93
N ALA A 95 1.30 -4.20 10.71
CA ALA A 95 2.48 -4.27 9.84
C ALA A 95 2.17 -3.79 8.41
N ARG A 96 0.98 -4.11 7.90
CA ARG A 96 0.51 -3.67 6.57
C ARG A 96 0.18 -2.18 6.54
N TYR A 97 -0.51 -1.65 7.55
CA TYR A 97 -0.75 -0.19 7.65
C TYR A 97 0.55 0.60 7.77
N ARG A 98 1.50 0.15 8.59
CA ARG A 98 2.82 0.79 8.70
C ARG A 98 3.51 0.87 7.34
N ARG A 99 3.56 -0.25 6.61
CA ARG A 99 4.17 -0.26 5.27
C ARG A 99 3.46 0.67 4.29
N ALA A 100 2.12 0.71 4.33
CA ALA A 100 1.35 1.64 3.51
C ALA A 100 1.69 3.10 3.84
N HIS A 101 1.79 3.44 5.13
CA HIS A 101 2.08 4.78 5.60
C HIS A 101 3.46 5.25 5.12
N GLU A 102 4.49 4.42 5.30
CA GLU A 102 5.85 4.71 4.85
C GLU A 102 5.91 4.89 3.32
N LEU A 103 5.17 4.07 2.54
CA LEU A 103 5.14 4.19 1.08
C LEU A 103 4.41 5.46 0.61
N PHE A 104 3.32 5.87 1.26
CA PHE A 104 2.68 7.16 0.95
C PHE A 104 3.60 8.34 1.27
N LEU A 105 4.31 8.30 2.40
CA LEU A 105 5.31 9.32 2.74
C LEU A 105 6.45 9.38 1.72
N GLU A 106 6.94 8.22 1.25
CA GLU A 106 7.96 8.15 0.20
C GLU A 106 7.42 8.68 -1.14
N ALA A 107 6.19 8.34 -1.53
CA ALA A 107 5.55 8.86 -2.74
C ALA A 107 5.38 10.38 -2.69
N ARG A 108 4.84 10.90 -1.58
CA ARG A 108 4.65 12.35 -1.35
C ARG A 108 5.97 13.12 -1.43
N ALA A 109 7.04 12.57 -0.85
CA ALA A 109 8.37 13.19 -0.89
C ALA A 109 8.96 13.24 -2.31
N LEU A 110 8.64 12.26 -3.16
CA LEU A 110 9.09 12.23 -4.56
C LEU A 110 8.25 13.13 -5.47
N GLN A 111 6.93 13.15 -5.26
CA GLN A 111 5.99 13.94 -6.04
C GLN A 111 4.74 14.22 -5.21
N PRO A 112 4.57 15.44 -4.67
CA PRO A 112 3.40 15.77 -3.85
C PRO A 112 2.08 15.61 -4.61
N ASP A 113 1.09 15.02 -3.94
CA ASP A 113 -0.28 14.84 -4.44
C ASP A 113 -1.25 15.00 -3.26
N PRO A 114 -2.28 15.89 -3.34
CA PRO A 114 -3.24 16.09 -2.25
C PRO A 114 -3.98 14.82 -1.81
N ASP A 115 -4.13 13.84 -2.70
CA ASP A 115 -4.78 12.56 -2.35
C ASP A 115 -3.92 11.72 -1.38
N ASP A 116 -2.59 11.94 -1.37
CA ASP A 116 -1.69 11.28 -0.43
C ASP A 116 -1.91 11.79 1.01
N ASP A 117 -2.21 13.08 1.20
CA ASP A 117 -2.39 13.69 2.52
C ASP A 117 -3.60 13.11 3.26
N ALA A 118 -4.69 12.84 2.54
CA ALA A 118 -5.86 12.18 3.10
C ALA A 118 -5.53 10.75 3.56
N ALA A 119 -4.78 9.99 2.75
CA ALA A 119 -4.35 8.64 3.10
C ALA A 119 -3.40 8.63 4.30
N ILE A 120 -2.44 9.55 4.34
CA ILE A 120 -1.47 9.71 5.44
C ILE A 120 -2.20 10.05 6.75
N LEU A 121 -3.16 10.98 6.73
CA LEU A 121 -3.95 11.33 7.90
C LEU A 121 -4.78 10.15 8.44
N GLU A 122 -5.30 9.30 7.57
CA GLU A 122 -6.02 8.09 8.00
C GLU A 122 -5.06 7.04 8.57
N LEU A 123 -3.92 6.84 7.93
CA LEU A 123 -2.91 5.88 8.34
C LEU A 123 -2.22 6.27 9.66
N SER A 124 -2.02 7.56 9.94
CA SER A 124 -1.44 8.03 11.20
C SER A 124 -2.26 7.62 12.45
N ARG A 125 -3.57 7.36 12.27
CA ARG A 125 -4.45 6.88 13.35
C ARG A 125 -4.28 5.40 13.67
N VAL A 126 -3.80 4.60 12.71
CA VAL A 126 -3.68 3.13 12.83
C VAL A 126 -2.24 2.64 12.82
N ALA A 127 -1.32 3.42 12.29
CA ALA A 127 0.13 3.25 12.31
C ALA A 127 0.79 4.62 12.57
N PRO A 128 0.83 5.06 13.85
CA PRO A 128 1.35 6.38 14.23
C PRO A 128 2.81 6.59 13.81
N GLY A 129 3.18 7.85 13.59
CA GLY A 129 4.53 8.27 13.16
C GLY A 129 5.66 7.62 13.96
N ARG A 130 5.54 7.62 15.29
CA ARG A 130 6.52 7.00 16.22
C ARG A 130 6.82 5.50 15.97
N ASP A 131 5.91 4.80 15.32
CA ASP A 131 6.02 3.35 15.05
C ASP A 131 6.51 3.06 13.62
N LEU A 132 6.73 4.10 12.81
CA LEU A 132 7.36 4.01 11.48
C LEU A 132 8.88 3.86 11.60
N ASP A 133 9.52 3.45 10.50
CA ASP A 133 10.98 3.53 10.39
C ASP A 133 11.48 4.97 10.67
N ALA A 134 12.66 5.07 11.31
CA ALA A 134 13.24 6.34 11.77
C ALA A 134 13.32 7.41 10.67
N ARG A 135 13.49 7.01 9.40
CA ARG A 135 13.48 7.91 8.24
C ARG A 135 12.18 8.68 8.09
N TYR A 136 11.04 8.09 8.46
CA TYR A 136 9.71 8.64 8.21
C TYR A 136 9.08 9.32 9.42
N GLN A 137 9.64 9.16 10.61
CA GLN A 137 9.10 9.71 11.85
C GLN A 137 8.95 11.23 11.77
N ALA A 138 9.99 11.95 11.33
CA ALA A 138 9.96 13.40 11.21
C ALA A 138 8.93 13.90 10.19
N ASN A 139 8.67 13.14 9.14
CA ASN A 139 7.70 13.52 8.08
C ASN A 139 6.25 13.19 8.46
N ALA A 140 6.05 12.39 9.50
CA ALA A 140 4.73 11.98 9.99
C ALA A 140 4.22 12.88 11.13
N ASP A 141 5.11 13.70 11.73
CA ASP A 141 4.79 14.63 12.82
C ASP A 141 4.39 16.03 12.31
N ASP A 142 4.55 16.31 11.01
CA ASP A 142 4.23 17.59 10.36
C ASP A 142 2.74 17.71 9.92
N ASP A 143 1.94 16.64 10.07
CA ASP A 143 0.50 16.55 9.68
C ASP A 143 -0.44 16.46 10.90
#